data_AF-A0A8H3L6Y6-F1
#
_entry.id   AF-A0A8H3L6Y6-F1
#
_cell.length_a   1.000
_cell.length_b   1.000
_cell.length_c   1.000
_cell.angle_alpha   90.00
_cell.angle_beta   90.00
_cell.angle_gamma   90.00
#
_symmetry.space_group_name_H-M   'P 1'
#
loop_
_entity.id
_entity.type
_entity.pdbx_description
1 polymer ?
#
loop_
_entity_poly.entity_id
_entity_poly.type
_entity_poly.pdbx_seq_one_letter_code
_entity_poly.pdbx_strand_id
1 'polypeptide(L)'
;MVSADNSDNDAEIWFKLAQFGKDGLFKGEKTFQELAALMVQIQEKKLQDKKMIGLHYTEYLKQFFCLLSESSCEYEIFRQMFAGMSIRSIRYIRAKESDIISNSELVYENILKVAQLTRALN
;
A
#
# COMPACT_ATOMS: atom_id res chain seq x y z
N MET A 1 -8.79 -2.18 -27.92
CA MET A 1 -7.40 -2.66 -27.85
C MET A 1 -6.66 -1.66 -26.98
N VAL A 2 -6.54 -1.93 -25.68
CA VAL A 2 -5.84 -1.03 -24.73
C VAL A 2 -4.41 -1.53 -24.66
N SER A 3 -3.47 -0.64 -24.99
CA SER A 3 -2.05 -0.93 -25.19
C SER A 3 -1.40 -1.48 -23.93
N ALA A 4 -0.68 -2.59 -24.10
CA ALA A 4 0.07 -3.30 -23.07
C ALA A 4 1.40 -2.62 -22.67
N ASP A 5 1.59 -1.33 -23.00
CA ASP A 5 2.90 -0.66 -22.98
C ASP A 5 3.08 0.32 -21.80
N ASN A 6 2.02 0.63 -21.05
CA ASN A 6 2.11 1.49 -19.86
C ASN A 6 2.36 0.73 -18.55
N SER A 7 2.06 -0.58 -18.50
CA SER A 7 2.13 -1.34 -17.24
C SER A 7 3.55 -1.58 -16.73
N ASP A 8 4.54 -1.59 -17.63
CA ASP A 8 5.94 -1.82 -17.28
C ASP A 8 6.58 -0.56 -16.67
N ASN A 9 6.23 0.61 -17.23
CA ASN A 9 6.67 1.91 -16.73
C ASN A 9 6.07 2.22 -15.35
N ASP A 10 4.78 1.91 -15.16
CA ASP A 10 4.12 2.08 -13.86
C ASP A 10 4.78 1.19 -12.79
N ALA A 11 5.08 -0.07 -13.12
CA ALA A 11 5.74 -0.99 -12.19
C ALA A 11 7.15 -0.50 -11.80
N GLU A 12 7.88 0.10 -12.74
CA GLU A 12 9.21 0.66 -12.50
C GLU A 12 9.15 1.89 -11.55
N ILE A 13 8.17 2.77 -11.73
CA ILE A 13 7.94 3.94 -10.85
C ILE A 13 7.64 3.48 -9.42
N TRP A 14 6.75 2.50 -9.27
CA TRP A 14 6.39 1.96 -7.96
C TRP A 14 7.57 1.26 -7.28
N PHE A 15 8.41 0.55 -8.04
CA PHE A 15 9.62 -0.07 -7.50
C PHE A 15 10.65 0.98 -7.05
N LYS A 16 10.88 2.04 -7.83
CA LYS A 16 11.78 3.14 -7.45
C LYS A 16 11.29 3.87 -6.19
N LEU A 17 9.99 4.14 -6.10
CA LEU A 17 9.38 4.74 -4.91
C LEU A 17 9.59 3.87 -3.67
N ALA A 18 9.43 2.55 -3.81
CA ALA A 18 9.67 1.59 -2.74
C ALA A 18 11.15 1.56 -2.32
N GLN A 19 12.06 1.62 -3.29
CA GLN A 19 13.50 1.68 -3.03
C GLN A 19 13.88 2.93 -2.23
N PHE A 20 13.36 4.10 -2.61
CA PHE A 20 13.56 5.34 -1.84
C PHE A 20 13.03 5.23 -0.41
N GLY A 21 11.88 4.59 -0.21
CA GLY A 21 11.35 4.34 1.12
C GLY A 21 12.25 3.46 1.97
N LYS A 22 12.77 2.38 1.38
CA LYS A 22 13.72 1.46 2.02
C LYS A 22 15.05 2.14 2.36
N ASP A 23 15.52 3.04 1.50
CA ASP A 23 16.76 3.81 1.69
C ASP A 23 16.60 4.93 2.74
N GLY A 24 15.39 5.08 3.30
CA GLY A 24 15.13 5.97 4.43
C GLY A 24 14.74 7.38 4.03
N LEU A 25 14.35 7.63 2.77
CA LEU A 25 13.75 8.91 2.38
C LEU A 25 12.45 9.20 3.15
N PHE A 26 11.77 8.15 3.61
CA PHE A 26 10.56 8.25 4.45
C PHE A 26 10.87 8.19 5.95
N LYS A 27 12.07 8.59 6.38
CA LYS A 27 12.43 8.62 7.83
C LYS A 27 11.41 9.48 8.61
N GLY A 28 10.74 8.85 9.57
CA GLY A 28 9.67 9.45 10.38
C GLY A 28 8.25 9.01 9.99
N GLU A 29 8.05 8.51 8.77
CA GLU A 29 6.74 8.16 8.22
C GLU A 29 6.57 6.64 8.11
N LYS A 30 6.25 5.97 9.23
CA LYS A 30 6.23 4.50 9.32
C LYS A 30 5.32 3.84 8.27
N THR A 31 4.14 4.38 8.00
CA THR A 31 3.21 3.83 7.00
C THR A 31 3.83 3.74 5.61
N PHE A 32 4.62 4.75 5.21
CA PHE A 32 5.27 4.76 3.90
C PHE A 32 6.44 3.80 3.81
N GLN A 33 7.23 3.66 4.89
CA GLN A 33 8.29 2.67 4.97
C GLN A 33 7.73 1.25 4.82
N GLU A 34 6.61 0.99 5.49
CA GLU A 34 5.92 -0.30 5.45
C GLU A 34 5.27 -0.57 4.08
N LEU A 35 4.70 0.46 3.44
CA LEU A 35 4.19 0.37 2.07
C LEU A 35 5.31 0.02 1.07
N ALA A 36 6.45 0.70 1.19
CA ALA A 36 7.64 0.41 0.40
C ALA A 36 8.12 -1.04 0.62
N ALA A 37 8.17 -1.50 1.86
CA ALA A 37 8.52 -2.89 2.18
C ALA A 37 7.54 -3.90 1.56
N LEU A 38 6.24 -3.60 1.54
CA LEU A 38 5.23 -4.44 0.87
C LEU A 38 5.44 -4.48 -0.65
N MET A 39 5.73 -3.35 -1.28
CA MET A 39 5.99 -3.27 -2.71
C MET A 39 7.21 -4.12 -3.12
N VAL A 40 8.28 -4.09 -2.32
CA VAL A 40 9.45 -4.97 -2.50
C VAL A 40 9.05 -6.44 -2.38
N GLN A 41 8.28 -6.83 -1.34
CA GLN A 41 7.81 -8.21 -1.19
C GLN A 41 7.00 -8.70 -2.39
N ILE A 42 6.15 -7.83 -2.97
CA ILE A 42 5.36 -8.16 -4.17
C ILE A 42 6.28 -8.37 -5.37
N GLN A 43 7.23 -7.47 -5.60
CA GLN A 43 8.14 -7.57 -6.73
C GLN A 43 9.02 -8.82 -6.65
N GLU A 44 9.57 -9.13 -5.47
CA GLU A 44 10.34 -10.35 -5.24
C GLU A 44 9.52 -11.62 -5.56
N LYS A 45 8.24 -11.66 -5.17
CA LYS A 45 7.35 -12.77 -5.52
C LYS A 45 7.07 -12.85 -7.01
N LYS A 46 6.89 -11.72 -7.71
CA LYS A 46 6.72 -11.69 -9.18
C LYS A 46 7.96 -12.23 -9.90
N LEU A 47 9.15 -11.77 -9.50
CA LEU A 47 10.42 -12.21 -10.08
C LEU A 47 10.67 -13.70 -9.87
N GLN A 48 10.13 -14.27 -8.79
CA GLN A 48 10.24 -15.70 -8.48
C GLN A 48 9.08 -16.54 -9.05
N ASP A 49 8.18 -15.95 -9.84
CA ASP A 49 6.94 -16.56 -10.34
C ASP A 49 6.10 -17.27 -9.24
N LYS A 50 6.08 -16.65 -8.05
CA LYS A 50 5.35 -17.16 -6.88
C LYS A 50 3.98 -16.54 -6.80
N LYS A 51 3.01 -17.34 -6.33
CA LYS A 51 1.68 -16.85 -5.97
C LYS A 51 1.78 -15.73 -4.92
N MET A 52 0.89 -14.74 -5.02
CA MET A 52 0.74 -13.62 -4.07
C MET A 52 0.05 -14.06 -2.77
N ILE A 53 0.55 -15.13 -2.16
CA ILE A 53 0.10 -15.67 -0.88
C ILE A 53 1.18 -15.47 0.18
N GLY A 54 0.79 -15.35 1.45
CA GLY A 54 1.73 -15.13 2.55
C GLY A 54 2.49 -13.80 2.44
N LEU A 55 1.82 -12.73 2.01
CA LEU A 55 2.31 -11.36 2.20
C LEU A 55 2.16 -11.00 3.67
N HIS A 56 3.19 -10.38 4.25
CA HIS A 56 3.16 -9.93 5.64
C HIS A 56 2.72 -8.47 5.71
N TYR A 57 1.66 -8.20 6.46
CA TYR A 57 1.16 -6.84 6.71
C TYR A 57 1.42 -6.47 8.16
N THR A 58 2.20 -5.42 8.37
CA THR A 58 2.42 -4.84 9.70
C THR A 58 1.16 -4.15 10.20
N GLU A 59 1.15 -3.82 11.50
CA GLU A 59 0.01 -3.16 12.13
C GLU A 59 -0.32 -1.81 11.45
N TYR A 60 0.70 -1.02 11.11
CA TYR A 60 0.54 0.24 10.37
C TYR A 60 -0.16 0.05 9.02
N LEU A 61 0.19 -1.01 8.27
CA LEU A 61 -0.49 -1.33 7.01
C LEU A 61 -1.92 -1.81 7.24
N LYS A 62 -2.17 -2.61 8.28
CA LYS A 62 -3.53 -3.04 8.61
C LYS A 62 -4.41 -1.85 8.96
N GLN A 63 -3.91 -0.90 9.74
CA GLN A 63 -4.59 0.35 10.08
C GLN A 63 -4.86 1.19 8.83
N PHE A 64 -3.85 1.36 7.97
CA PHE A 64 -3.98 2.07 6.69
C PHE A 64 -5.03 1.44 5.78
N PHE A 65 -5.01 0.11 5.60
CA PHE A 65 -6.01 -0.60 4.78
C PHE A 65 -7.39 -0.50 5.38
N CYS A 66 -7.51 -0.58 6.71
CA CYS A 66 -8.77 -0.33 7.39
C CYS A 66 -9.31 1.02 6.96
N LEU A 67 -8.55 2.10 7.07
CA LEU A 67 -9.10 3.43 6.81
C LEU A 67 -9.35 3.69 5.33
N LEU A 68 -8.45 3.28 4.44
CA LEU A 68 -8.67 3.42 3.00
C LEU A 68 -9.92 2.65 2.54
N SER A 69 -10.24 1.51 3.17
CA SER A 69 -11.43 0.72 2.87
C SER A 69 -12.77 1.37 3.25
N GLU A 70 -12.78 2.52 3.92
CA GLU A 70 -14.00 3.32 4.09
C GLU A 70 -14.57 3.74 2.73
N SER A 71 -13.69 3.96 1.74
CA SER A 71 -14.11 4.05 0.35
C SER A 71 -13.79 2.76 -0.41
N SER A 72 -14.83 1.95 -0.64
CA SER A 72 -14.69 0.64 -1.28
C SER A 72 -14.16 0.70 -2.72
N CYS A 73 -14.33 1.81 -3.44
CA CYS A 73 -13.87 1.95 -4.82
C CYS A 73 -12.35 2.18 -4.88
N GLU A 74 -11.87 3.21 -4.19
CA GLU A 74 -10.47 3.62 -4.13
C GLU A 74 -9.61 2.53 -3.48
N TYR A 75 -10.15 1.88 -2.45
CA TYR A 75 -9.47 0.74 -1.86
C TYR A 75 -9.34 -0.44 -2.82
N GLU A 76 -10.34 -0.70 -3.66
CA GLU A 76 -10.24 -1.81 -4.62
C GLU A 76 -9.19 -1.54 -5.70
N ILE A 77 -9.07 -0.29 -6.17
CA ILE A 77 -7.97 0.14 -7.06
C ILE A 77 -6.63 -0.08 -6.36
N PHE A 78 -6.48 0.42 -5.14
CA PHE A 78 -5.26 0.24 -4.36
C PHE A 78 -4.93 -1.25 -4.14
N ARG A 79 -5.94 -2.06 -3.80
CA ARG A 79 -5.80 -3.50 -3.53
C ARG A 79 -5.28 -4.25 -4.75
N GLN A 80 -5.75 -3.90 -5.95
CA GLN A 80 -5.29 -4.50 -7.19
C GLN A 80 -3.82 -4.16 -7.47
N MET A 81 -3.39 -2.93 -7.16
CA MET A 81 -2.01 -2.48 -7.38
C MET A 81 -1.03 -3.06 -6.35
N PHE A 82 -1.44 -3.14 -5.07
CA PHE A 82 -0.56 -3.47 -3.95
C PHE A 82 -0.89 -4.78 -3.24
N ALA A 83 -1.64 -5.66 -3.90
CA ALA A 83 -2.07 -6.95 -3.35
C ALA A 83 -2.65 -6.84 -1.92
N GLY A 84 -3.42 -5.78 -1.64
CA GLY A 84 -3.94 -5.47 -0.31
C GLY A 84 -4.91 -6.53 0.22
N MET A 85 -5.26 -6.43 1.51
CA MET A 85 -6.22 -7.34 2.15
C MET A 85 -7.61 -7.28 1.48
N SER A 86 -8.37 -8.37 1.53
CA SER A 86 -9.77 -8.32 1.09
C SER A 86 -10.61 -7.43 2.03
N ILE A 87 -11.66 -6.78 1.52
CA ILE A 87 -12.61 -6.01 2.34
C ILE A 87 -13.19 -6.89 3.46
N ARG A 88 -13.42 -8.18 3.18
CA ARG A 88 -13.89 -9.15 4.19
C ARG A 88 -12.87 -9.32 5.33
N SER A 89 -11.59 -9.45 5.01
CA SER A 89 -10.50 -9.57 5.98
C SER A 89 -10.38 -8.30 6.83
N ILE A 90 -10.50 -7.13 6.21
CA ILE A 90 -10.50 -5.84 6.92
C ILE A 90 -11.67 -5.72 7.90
N ARG A 91 -12.88 -6.07 7.47
CA ARG A 91 -14.06 -6.08 8.35
C ARG A 91 -13.88 -7.02 9.54
N TYR A 92 -13.28 -8.19 9.31
CA TYR A 92 -12.96 -9.14 10.38
C TYR A 92 -11.96 -8.54 11.40
N ILE A 93 -10.91 -7.87 10.93
CA ILE A 93 -9.93 -7.20 11.79
C ILE A 93 -10.61 -6.11 12.62
N ARG A 94 -11.41 -5.24 12.01
CA ARG A 94 -12.16 -4.18 12.73
C ARG A 94 -13.10 -4.75 13.80
N ALA A 95 -13.72 -5.90 13.54
CA ALA A 95 -14.64 -6.53 14.49
C ALA A 95 -13.92 -7.23 15.65
N LYS A 96 -12.68 -7.68 15.45
CA LYS A 96 -11.90 -8.44 16.45
C LYS A 96 -10.95 -7.56 17.26
N GLU A 97 -10.43 -6.50 16.65
CA GLU A 97 -9.43 -5.59 17.21
C GLU A 97 -10.09 -4.20 17.28
N SER A 98 -10.93 -3.98 18.30
CA SER A 98 -11.67 -2.71 18.51
C SER A 98 -10.77 -1.49 18.63
N ASP A 99 -9.51 -1.71 18.99
CA ASP A 99 -8.51 -0.66 19.22
C ASP A 99 -7.70 -0.30 17.95
N ILE A 100 -7.92 -1.00 16.82
CA ILE A 100 -7.19 -0.71 15.58
C ILE A 100 -7.54 0.65 14.95
N ILE A 101 -8.53 1.37 15.47
CA ILE A 101 -8.77 2.76 15.06
C ILE A 101 -8.57 3.66 16.27
N SER A 102 -7.47 4.42 16.29
CA SER A 102 -7.31 5.52 17.25
C SER A 102 -6.40 6.66 16.79
N ASN A 103 -6.32 6.94 15.47
CA ASN A 103 -6.01 8.31 15.03
C ASN A 103 -6.35 8.55 13.55
N SER A 104 -7.54 9.13 13.26
CA SER A 104 -7.90 9.50 11.87
C SER A 104 -7.01 10.61 11.30
N GLU A 105 -6.41 11.42 12.17
CA GLU A 105 -5.55 12.55 11.83
C GLU A 105 -4.24 12.07 11.19
N LEU A 106 -3.62 11.02 11.75
CA LEU A 106 -2.41 10.40 11.18
C LEU A 106 -2.65 9.83 9.77
N VAL A 107 -3.89 9.53 9.44
CA VAL A 107 -4.24 8.83 8.20
C VAL A 107 -4.60 9.82 7.11
N TYR A 108 -5.30 10.89 7.46
CA TYR A 108 -5.46 12.03 6.58
C TYR A 108 -4.09 12.61 6.17
N GLU A 109 -3.19 12.78 7.13
CA GLU A 109 -1.80 13.21 6.89
C GLU A 109 -1.05 12.26 5.95
N ASN A 110 -1.15 10.94 6.17
CA ASN A 110 -0.51 9.96 5.30
C ASN A 110 -1.09 9.99 3.87
N ILE A 111 -2.41 10.08 3.70
CA ILE A 111 -3.05 10.16 2.38
C ILE A 111 -2.64 11.45 1.66
N LEU A 112 -2.62 12.59 2.36
CA LEU A 112 -2.17 13.86 1.79
C LEU A 112 -0.71 13.79 1.33
N LYS A 113 0.18 13.20 2.14
CA LYS A 113 1.58 13.00 1.79
C LYS A 113 1.74 12.10 0.56
N VAL A 114 0.96 11.02 0.45
CA VAL A 114 0.98 10.14 -0.75
C VAL A 114 0.58 10.97 -1.96
N ALA A 115 -0.55 11.67 -1.88
CA ALA A 115 -1.07 12.46 -3.00
C ALA A 115 -0.11 13.57 -3.44
N GLN A 116 0.60 14.22 -2.50
CA GLN A 116 1.61 15.22 -2.81
C GLN A 116 2.85 14.61 -3.49
N LEU A 117 3.34 13.47 -2.99
CA LEU A 117 4.50 12.78 -3.58
C LEU A 117 4.19 12.28 -4.99
N THR A 118 3.00 11.72 -5.23
CA THR A 118 2.60 11.27 -6.57
C THR A 118 2.51 12.43 -7.56
N ARG A 119 2.07 13.62 -7.13
CA ARG A 119 2.07 14.82 -7.99
C ARG A 119 3.47 15.33 -8.31
N ALA A 120 4.43 15.17 -7.40
CA ALA A 120 5.81 15.59 -7.61
C ALA A 120 6.64 14.64 -8.51
N LEU A 121 6.09 13.45 -8.79
CA LEU A 121 6.70 12.42 -9.65
C LEU A 121 6.17 12.46 -11.10
N ASN A 122 5.14 13.26 -11.38
CA ASN A 122 4.65 13.61 -12.72
C ASN A 122 5.25 14.94 -13.19
#